data_AF-A0A2V9T6X4-F1
#
_entry.id   AF-A0A2V9T6X4-F1
#
_cell.length_a   1.000
_cell.length_b   1.000
_cell.length_c   1.000
_cell.angle_alpha   90.00
_cell.angle_beta   90.00
_cell.angle_gamma   90.00
#
_symmetry.space_group_name_H-M   'P 1'
#
loop_
_entity.id
_entity.type
_entity.pdbx_description
1 polymer ?
#
loop_
_entity_poly.entity_id
_entity_poly.type
_entity_poly.pdbx_seq_one_letter_code
_entity_poly.pdbx_strand_id
1 'polypeptide(L)'
;MRYLVRARVKPGRERDLLTAVENENLGEGSVAEGEYLRNMKDARLCADETARWVEVCYCPTPLQEERPYWEEYFDLTKVQDAHDRRKCRDQNGSEPWACGDCDCTTRLEWKLANSGRPFLECLREIADHESD
;
A
#
# COMPACT_ATOMS: atom_id res chain seq x y z
N MET A 1 8.52 9.37 -3.31
CA MET A 1 7.18 9.97 -3.58
C MET A 1 6.13 9.21 -2.79
N ARG A 2 4.90 9.73 -2.62
CA ARG A 2 3.81 8.97 -1.98
C ARG A 2 2.67 8.76 -2.96
N TYR A 3 2.25 7.52 -3.13
CA TYR A 3 1.12 7.16 -3.97
C TYR A 3 0.01 6.55 -3.13
N LEU A 4 -1.24 6.93 -3.42
CA LEU A 4 -2.39 6.19 -2.91
C LEU A 4 -2.68 5.06 -3.90
N VAL A 5 -2.45 3.83 -3.45
CA VAL A 5 -2.77 2.64 -4.24
C VAL A 5 -4.16 2.18 -3.89
N ARG A 6 -4.89 1.70 -4.89
CA ARG A 6 -6.18 1.03 -4.76
C ARG A 6 -6.14 -0.27 -5.50
N ALA A 7 -6.49 -1.36 -4.83
CA ALA A 7 -6.43 -2.67 -5.42
C ALA A 7 -7.54 -3.58 -4.89
N ARG A 8 -7.83 -4.64 -5.64
CA ARG A 8 -8.68 -5.75 -5.17
C ARG A 8 -7.82 -6.98 -5.06
N VAL A 9 -8.02 -7.80 -4.04
CA VAL A 9 -7.39 -9.12 -4.00
C VAL A 9 -7.97 -9.93 -5.17
N LYS A 10 -7.10 -10.65 -5.88
CA LYS A 10 -7.53 -11.54 -6.95
C LYS A 10 -8.34 -12.69 -6.34
N PRO A 11 -9.48 -13.11 -6.94
CA PRO A 11 -10.26 -14.22 -6.41
C PRO A 11 -9.42 -15.49 -6.24
N GLY A 12 -9.49 -16.09 -5.06
CA GLY A 12 -8.73 -17.29 -4.69
C GLY A 12 -7.29 -17.03 -4.28
N ARG A 13 -6.88 -15.77 -4.08
CA ARG A 13 -5.54 -15.39 -3.59
C ARG A 13 -5.57 -14.82 -2.19
N GLU A 14 -6.73 -14.78 -1.54
CA GLU A 14 -6.94 -14.22 -0.20
C GLU A 14 -6.06 -14.93 0.84
N ARG A 15 -6.14 -16.27 0.87
CA ARG A 15 -5.35 -17.09 1.78
C ARG A 15 -3.87 -17.09 1.46
N ASP A 16 -3.51 -17.06 0.17
CA ASP A 16 -2.13 -17.00 -0.28
C ASP A 16 -1.47 -15.67 0.14
N LEU A 17 -2.18 -14.54 -0.06
CA LEU A 17 -1.74 -13.22 0.38
C LEU A 17 -1.58 -13.18 1.90
N LEU A 18 -2.57 -13.68 2.65
CA LEU A 18 -2.50 -13.71 4.11
C LEU A 18 -1.28 -14.51 4.58
N THR A 19 -1.04 -15.68 3.98
CA THR A 19 0.11 -16.53 4.29
C THR A 19 1.44 -15.83 3.98
N ALA A 20 1.53 -15.12 2.85
CA ALA A 20 2.72 -14.36 2.50
C ALA A 20 3.00 -13.22 3.50
N VAL A 21 1.95 -12.54 3.98
CA VAL A 21 2.09 -11.50 5.01
C VAL A 21 2.49 -12.10 6.37
N GLU A 22 1.86 -13.18 6.81
CA GLU A 22 2.09 -13.78 8.12
C GLU A 22 3.45 -14.49 8.23
N ASN A 23 3.95 -15.03 7.12
CA ASN A 23 5.29 -15.60 7.04
C ASN A 23 6.36 -14.54 6.73
N GLU A 24 6.01 -13.26 6.64
CA GLU A 24 6.92 -12.16 6.30
C GLU A 24 7.63 -12.31 4.94
N ASN A 25 7.04 -13.07 4.01
CA ASN A 25 7.62 -13.37 2.69
C ASN A 25 7.05 -12.49 1.56
N LEU A 26 6.06 -11.64 1.85
CA LEU A 26 5.53 -10.72 0.86
C LEU A 26 6.61 -9.73 0.42
N GLY A 27 6.94 -9.76 -0.88
CA GLY A 27 8.02 -8.93 -1.43
C GLY A 27 9.42 -9.52 -1.27
N GLU A 28 9.56 -10.80 -0.89
CA GLU A 28 10.86 -11.46 -0.73
C GLU A 28 11.75 -11.28 -1.97
N GLY A 29 13.00 -10.85 -1.75
CA GLY A 29 13.97 -10.54 -2.80
C GLY A 29 13.82 -9.17 -3.45
N SER A 30 12.82 -8.36 -3.06
CA SER A 30 12.68 -6.96 -3.50
C SER A 30 13.59 -6.03 -2.72
N VAL A 31 14.01 -4.93 -3.35
CA VAL A 31 14.73 -3.83 -2.67
C VAL A 31 13.84 -3.08 -1.66
N ALA A 32 12.51 -3.16 -1.81
CA ALA A 32 11.55 -2.46 -0.97
C ALA A 32 11.14 -3.23 0.31
N GLU A 33 11.74 -4.39 0.59
CA GLU A 33 11.55 -5.29 1.74
C GLU A 33 10.38 -4.94 2.71
N GLY A 34 10.65 -4.57 3.97
CA GLY A 34 9.62 -4.39 5.00
C GLY A 34 8.51 -3.38 4.68
N GLU A 35 8.63 -2.61 3.60
CA GLU A 35 7.58 -1.71 3.13
C GLU A 35 6.31 -2.48 2.72
N TYR A 36 6.41 -3.68 2.15
CA TYR A 36 5.22 -4.47 1.81
C TYR A 36 4.39 -4.82 3.05
N LEU A 37 5.05 -5.32 4.11
CA LEU A 37 4.40 -5.70 5.36
C LEU A 37 3.82 -4.49 6.08
N ARG A 38 4.57 -3.37 6.11
CA ARG A 38 4.09 -2.09 6.63
C ARG A 38 2.85 -1.62 5.87
N ASN A 39 2.88 -1.66 4.54
CA ASN A 39 1.76 -1.25 3.70
C ASN A 39 0.51 -2.09 3.97
N MET A 40 0.65 -3.41 4.13
CA MET A 40 -0.49 -4.27 4.46
C MET A 40 -1.04 -4.03 5.86
N LYS A 41 -0.18 -3.75 6.85
CA LYS A 41 -0.60 -3.37 8.20
C LYS A 41 -1.39 -2.06 8.22
N ASP A 42 -0.95 -1.08 7.43
CA ASP A 42 -1.59 0.24 7.36
C ASP A 42 -2.73 0.30 6.32
N ALA A 43 -2.90 -0.74 5.51
CA ALA A 43 -3.95 -0.82 4.50
C ALA A 43 -5.35 -0.81 5.11
N ARG A 44 -6.31 -0.25 4.36
CA ARG A 44 -7.72 -0.23 4.72
C ARG A 44 -8.59 -0.77 3.60
N LEU A 45 -9.53 -1.66 3.97
CA LEU A 45 -10.61 -2.07 3.11
C LEU A 45 -11.69 -0.97 3.11
N CYS A 46 -11.98 -0.44 1.93
CA CYS A 46 -12.96 0.62 1.74
C CYS A 46 -14.33 0.06 1.34
N ALA A 47 -15.37 0.90 1.40
CA ALA A 47 -16.75 0.52 1.07
C ALA A 47 -16.96 0.08 -0.40
N ASP A 48 -16.03 0.43 -1.29
CA ASP A 48 -16.01 -0.06 -2.68
C ASP A 48 -15.27 -1.39 -2.82
N GLU A 49 -14.98 -2.08 -1.71
CA GLU A 49 -14.26 -3.36 -1.62
C GLU A 49 -12.84 -3.30 -2.21
N THR A 50 -12.23 -2.11 -2.25
CA THR A 50 -10.82 -1.96 -2.57
C THR A 50 -9.98 -1.88 -1.30
N ALA A 51 -8.88 -2.61 -1.27
CA ALA A 51 -7.78 -2.39 -0.34
C ALA A 51 -7.03 -1.12 -0.78
N ARG A 52 -6.72 -0.24 0.16
CA ARG A 52 -6.00 1.01 -0.10
C ARG A 52 -4.87 1.21 0.89
N TRP A 53 -3.70 1.59 0.39
CA TRP A 53 -2.52 1.90 1.18
C TRP A 53 -1.74 3.06 0.58
N VAL A 54 -0.82 3.62 1.37
CA VAL A 54 0.13 4.63 0.91
C VAL A 54 1.43 3.92 0.57
N GLU A 55 1.85 4.04 -0.68
CA GLU A 55 3.12 3.49 -1.17
C GLU A 55 4.18 4.59 -1.21
N VAL A 56 5.37 4.31 -0.69
CA VAL A 56 6.52 5.23 -0.79
C VAL A 56 7.46 4.73 -1.86
N CYS A 57 7.40 5.32 -3.05
CA CYS A 57 8.21 4.87 -4.18
C CYS A 57 8.97 6.05 -4.81
N TYR A 58 10.23 5.82 -5.20
CA TYR A 58 11.09 6.83 -5.84
C TYR A 58 11.48 6.47 -7.28
N CYS A 59 10.88 5.42 -7.85
CA CYS A 59 11.12 4.99 -9.22
C CYS A 59 10.70 6.09 -10.24
N PRO A 60 11.33 6.12 -11.43
CA PRO A 60 10.93 7.01 -12.52
C PRO A 60 9.48 6.77 -12.96
N THR A 61 9.06 5.52 -13.00
CA THR A 61 7.65 5.11 -13.19
C THR A 61 7.07 4.71 -11.84
N PRO A 62 5.88 5.21 -11.43
CA PRO A 62 5.29 4.85 -10.15
C PRO A 62 5.15 3.33 -9.98
N LEU A 63 5.65 2.83 -8.86
CA LEU A 63 5.60 1.43 -8.46
C LEU A 63 6.35 0.47 -9.40
N GLN A 64 7.33 0.94 -10.17
CA GLN A 64 7.98 0.09 -11.17
C GLN A 64 8.61 -1.17 -10.57
N GLU A 65 9.22 -1.05 -9.40
CA GLU A 65 9.86 -2.16 -8.68
C GLU A 65 8.83 -3.01 -7.93
N GLU A 66 7.84 -2.35 -7.33
CA GLU A 66 6.91 -2.96 -6.38
C GLU A 66 5.72 -3.65 -7.07
N ARG A 67 5.40 -3.21 -8.29
CA ARG A 67 4.23 -3.68 -9.03
C ARG A 67 4.20 -5.19 -9.28
N PRO A 68 5.29 -5.88 -9.70
CA PRO A 68 5.25 -7.32 -9.91
C PRO A 68 4.85 -8.10 -8.65
N TYR A 69 5.33 -7.68 -7.48
CA TYR A 69 5.02 -8.30 -6.19
C TYR A 69 3.56 -8.04 -5.78
N TRP A 70 3.07 -6.82 -5.98
CA TRP A 70 1.67 -6.51 -5.72
C TRP A 70 0.73 -7.26 -6.65
N GLU A 71 1.04 -7.30 -7.95
CA GLU A 71 0.21 -7.93 -8.97
C GLU A 71 0.20 -9.46 -8.86
N GLU A 72 1.05 -10.08 -8.04
CA GLU A 72 0.93 -11.50 -7.70
C GLU A 72 -0.39 -11.81 -6.95
N TYR A 73 -0.86 -10.88 -6.11
CA TYR A 73 -2.04 -11.07 -5.25
C TYR A 73 -3.19 -10.14 -5.58
N PHE A 74 -2.91 -9.00 -6.20
CA PHE A 74 -3.87 -7.93 -6.39
C PHE A 74 -4.09 -7.58 -7.86
N ASP A 75 -5.30 -7.11 -8.17
CA ASP A 75 -5.58 -6.30 -9.35
C ASP A 75 -5.46 -4.81 -8.96
N LEU A 76 -4.41 -4.14 -9.44
CA LEU A 76 -4.17 -2.72 -9.18
C LEU A 76 -5.13 -1.83 -9.99
N THR A 77 -6.23 -1.43 -9.36
CA THR A 77 -7.27 -0.60 -10.00
C THR A 77 -6.88 0.87 -10.16
N LYS A 78 -6.02 1.41 -9.28
CA LYS A 78 -5.55 2.79 -9.37
C LYS A 78 -4.25 3.01 -8.61
N VAL A 79 -3.31 3.71 -9.24
CA VAL A 79 -2.12 4.29 -8.59
C VAL A 79 -2.17 5.79 -8.86
N GLN A 80 -2.30 6.59 -7.79
CA GLN A 80 -2.39 8.05 -7.92
C GLN A 80 -1.41 8.71 -6.95
N ASP A 81 -0.91 9.90 -7.27
CA ASP A 81 -0.20 10.72 -6.27
C ASP A 81 -1.10 10.95 -5.05
N ALA A 82 -0.53 10.70 -3.86
CA ALA A 82 -1.26 10.85 -2.61
C ALA A 82 -1.38 12.31 -2.17
N HIS A 83 -0.54 13.20 -2.73
CA HIS A 83 -0.56 14.63 -2.45
C HIS A 83 -0.20 15.47 -3.68
N ASP A 84 -0.62 16.74 -3.67
CA ASP A 84 -0.27 17.71 -4.71
C ASP A 84 1.25 18.00 -4.69
N ARG A 85 1.97 17.53 -5.71
CA ARG A 85 3.43 17.70 -5.83
C ARG A 85 3.85 19.17 -5.83
N ARG A 86 3.00 20.08 -6.29
CA ARG A 86 3.28 21.53 -6.30
C ARG A 86 3.45 22.10 -4.89
N LYS A 87 2.90 21.42 -3.87
CA LYS A 87 3.01 21.80 -2.46
C LYS A 87 4.12 21.06 -1.72
N CYS A 88 4.82 20.13 -2.36
CA CYS A 88 5.94 19.41 -1.76
C CYS A 88 7.19 20.29 -1.85
N ARG A 89 7.68 20.78 -0.70
CA ARG A 89 8.73 21.81 -0.64
C ARG A 89 10.06 21.39 -1.27
N ASP A 90 10.38 20.11 -1.15
CA ASP A 90 11.55 19.51 -1.77
C ASP A 90 11.40 19.44 -3.30
N GLN A 91 10.27 18.90 -3.78
CA GLN A 91 10.01 18.74 -5.22
C GLN A 91 9.78 20.05 -5.96
N ASN A 92 9.21 21.06 -5.30
CA ASN A 92 8.98 22.38 -5.90
C ASN A 92 10.20 23.31 -5.75
N GLY A 93 11.29 22.84 -5.13
CA GLY A 93 12.54 23.58 -4.97
C GLY A 93 12.51 24.71 -3.93
N SER A 94 11.43 24.86 -3.17
CA SER A 94 11.37 25.89 -2.11
C SER A 94 12.24 25.56 -0.90
N GLU A 95 12.45 24.27 -0.60
CA GLU A 95 13.33 23.81 0.47
C GLU A 95 13.93 22.43 0.11
N PRO A 96 15.17 22.38 -0.38
CA PRO A 96 15.85 21.12 -0.68
C PRO A 96 15.95 20.22 0.55
N TRP A 97 15.76 18.91 0.38
CA TRP A 97 15.80 17.90 1.44
C TRP A 97 14.64 17.96 2.44
N ALA A 98 13.63 18.82 2.22
CA ALA A 98 12.46 18.90 3.10
C ALA A 98 11.65 17.61 3.20
N CYS A 99 11.85 16.65 2.29
CA CYS A 99 11.27 15.31 2.39
C CYS A 99 11.90 14.43 3.48
N GLY A 100 13.11 14.74 3.95
CA GLY A 100 13.80 13.95 4.98
C GLY A 100 13.08 13.99 6.33
N ASP A 101 12.49 15.15 6.66
CA ASP A 101 11.80 15.39 7.93
C ASP A 101 10.27 15.53 7.78
N CYS A 102 9.70 15.14 6.63
CA CYS A 102 8.27 15.33 6.39
C CYS A 102 7.40 14.22 7.00
N ASP A 103 6.27 14.63 7.60
CA ASP A 103 5.26 13.72 8.17
C ASP A 103 4.20 13.26 7.15
N CYS A 104 4.47 13.44 5.85
CA CYS A 104 3.48 13.24 4.79
C CYS A 104 2.88 11.84 4.81
N THR A 105 3.71 10.81 4.98
CA THR A 105 3.28 9.40 5.01
C THR A 105 2.33 9.17 6.19
N THR A 106 2.73 9.55 7.41
CA THR A 106 1.92 9.42 8.63
C THR A 106 0.58 10.13 8.51
N ARG A 107 0.54 11.35 7.95
CA ARG A 107 -0.71 12.10 7.74
C ARG A 107 -1.65 11.44 6.74
N LEU A 108 -1.11 10.81 5.70
CA LEU A 108 -1.91 10.10 4.69
C LEU A 108 -2.48 8.80 5.27
N GLU A 109 -1.67 8.05 6.02
CA GLU A 109 -2.09 6.82 6.70
C GLU A 109 -3.13 7.11 7.78
N TRP A 110 -2.98 8.19 8.55
CA TRP A 110 -4.00 8.63 9.50
C TRP A 110 -5.34 8.91 8.81
N LYS A 111 -5.33 9.58 7.65
CA LYS A 111 -6.56 9.80 6.87
C LYS A 111 -7.16 8.49 6.38
N LEU A 112 -6.33 7.58 5.89
CA LEU A 112 -6.79 6.25 5.47
C LEU A 112 -7.44 5.49 6.62
N ALA A 113 -6.81 5.49 7.80
CA ALA A 113 -7.30 4.81 8.99
C ALA A 113 -8.71 5.26 9.41
N ASN A 114 -9.11 6.50 9.09
CA ASN A 114 -10.43 7.05 9.36
C ASN A 114 -11.45 6.81 8.21
N SER A 115 -11.09 6.04 7.18
CA SER A 115 -11.90 5.89 5.95
C SER A 115 -12.25 4.44 5.56
N GLY A 116 -11.77 3.45 6.32
CA GLY A 116 -12.04 2.04 6.06
C GLY A 116 -11.70 1.14 7.24
N ARG A 117 -11.99 -0.16 7.10
CA ARG A 117 -11.67 -1.20 8.09
C ARG A 117 -10.22 -1.66 7.95
N PRO A 118 -9.54 -2.12 9.01
CA PRO A 118 -8.21 -2.74 8.89
C PRO A 118 -8.24 -3.88 7.87
N PHE A 119 -7.41 -3.79 6.83
CA PHE A 119 -7.46 -4.72 5.72
C PHE A 119 -7.13 -6.16 6.14
N LEU A 120 -6.07 -6.35 6.94
CA LEU A 120 -5.65 -7.69 7.39
C LEU A 120 -6.68 -8.39 8.28
N GLU A 121 -7.45 -7.64 9.08
CA GLU A 121 -8.55 -8.22 9.86
C GLU A 121 -9.64 -8.75 8.93
N CYS A 122 -10.03 -7.95 7.92
CA CYS A 122 -11.01 -8.37 6.92
C CYS A 122 -10.50 -9.57 6.10
N LEU A 123 -9.21 -9.60 5.76
CA LEU A 123 -8.62 -10.69 4.98
C LEU A 123 -8.64 -12.02 5.76
N ARG A 124 -8.37 -11.98 7.07
CA ARG A 124 -8.48 -13.16 7.95
C ARG A 124 -9.92 -13.68 8.01
N GLU A 125 -10.89 -12.79 8.23
CA GLU A 125 -12.31 -13.15 8.23
C GLU A 125 -12.69 -13.90 6.94
N ILE A 126 -12.25 -13.40 5.78
CA ILE A 126 -12.52 -14.05 4.48
C ILE A 126 -11.84 -15.43 4.38
N ALA A 127 -10.55 -15.51 4.70
CA ALA A 127 -9.78 -16.75 4.59
C ALA A 127 -10.27 -17.87 5.53
N ASP A 128 -10.85 -17.49 6.68
CA ASP A 128 -11.47 -18.42 7.62
C ASP A 128 -12.82 -18.94 7.09
N HIS A 129 -13.62 -18.10 6.44
CA HIS A 129 -14.90 -18.49 5.83
C HIS A 129 -14.77 -19.38 4.59
N GLU A 130 -13.64 -19.32 3.87
CA GLU A 130 -13.37 -20.22 2.73
C GLU A 130 -12.93 -21.63 3.16
N SER A 131 -12.67 -21.84 4.46
CA SER A 131 -12.18 -23.12 5.01
C SER A 131 -13.29 -24.05 5.54
N ASP A 132 -14.54 -23.58 5.55
CA ASP A 132 -15.76 -24.32 5.94
C ASP A 132 -16.52 -24.86 4.72
#